data_AF-A0A3A3ZJT1-F1
#
_entry.id   AF-A0A3A3ZJT1-F1
#
_cell.length_a   1.000
_cell.length_b   1.000
_cell.length_c   1.000
_cell.angle_alpha   90.00
_cell.angle_beta   90.00
_cell.angle_gamma   90.00
#
_symmetry.space_group_name_H-M   'P 1'
#
loop_
_entity.id
_entity.type
_entity.pdbx_description
1 polymer ?
#
loop_
_entity_poly.entity_id
_entity_poly.type
_entity_poly.pdbx_seq_one_letter_code
_entity_poly.pdbx_strand_id
1 'polypeptide(L)'
;MKSRLLAAVPNPAPQAPPGLGDAADTLLGWMKWGGLVAGVAGLIICAIMMMVGRRNRSSTAADGAAGIPWVLAGLTVIAFSAGLVGAVAG
;
A
#
# COMPACT_ATOMS: atom_id res chain seq x y z
N MET A 1 -6.10 31.28 24.19
CA MET A 1 -7.54 31.43 23.87
C MET A 1 -7.80 31.15 22.37
N LYS A 2 -7.37 30.00 21.83
CA LYS A 2 -7.54 29.62 20.40
C LYS A 2 -7.88 28.12 20.18
N SER A 3 -8.04 27.34 21.24
CA SER A 3 -8.15 25.87 21.18
C SER A 3 -9.58 25.32 21.12
N ARG A 4 -10.62 26.18 21.05
CA ARG A 4 -12.03 25.74 21.06
C ARG A 4 -12.72 25.70 19.69
N LEU A 5 -12.03 26.07 18.62
CA LEU A 5 -12.62 26.11 17.27
C LEU A 5 -12.64 24.74 16.55
N LEU A 6 -11.85 23.77 17.01
CA LEU A 6 -11.81 22.41 16.44
C LEU A 6 -13.00 21.52 16.86
N ALA A 7 -13.73 21.89 17.92
CA ALA A 7 -14.82 21.09 18.47
C ALA A 7 -16.19 21.39 17.82
N ALA A 8 -16.26 22.37 16.91
CA ALA A 8 -17.51 22.91 16.38
C ALA A 8 -17.73 22.64 14.88
N VAL A 9 -16.92 21.78 14.26
CA VAL A 9 -17.14 21.35 12.87
C VAL A 9 -17.92 20.03 12.91
N PRO A 10 -19.22 20.02 12.53
CA PRO A 10 -19.94 18.78 12.31
C PRO A 10 -19.20 18.00 11.21
N ASN A 11 -18.65 16.84 11.56
CA ASN A 11 -18.07 15.90 10.60
C ASN A 11 -19.10 14.80 10.35
N PRO A 12 -19.99 14.94 9.35
CA PRO A 12 -20.92 13.88 8.99
C PRO A 12 -20.14 12.65 8.52
N ALA A 13 -20.70 11.46 8.78
CA ALA A 13 -20.09 10.21 8.32
C ALA A 13 -19.86 10.24 6.80
N PRO A 14 -18.74 9.72 6.29
CA PRO A 14 -18.48 9.63 4.85
C PRO A 14 -19.59 8.84 4.16
N GLN A 15 -20.42 9.52 3.37
CA GLN A 15 -21.50 8.88 2.63
C GLN A 15 -21.19 8.94 1.13
N ALA A 16 -21.10 7.77 0.51
CA ALA A 16 -20.89 7.68 -0.92
C ALA A 16 -22.06 8.33 -1.67
N PRO A 17 -21.80 9.17 -2.69
CA PRO A 17 -22.85 9.71 -3.53
C PRO A 17 -23.61 8.56 -4.22
N PRO A 18 -24.95 8.58 -4.20
CA PRO A 18 -25.77 7.49 -4.74
C PRO A 18 -25.43 7.21 -6.21
N GLY A 19 -25.21 5.93 -6.55
CA GLY A 19 -24.83 5.48 -7.89
C GLY A 19 -23.32 5.40 -8.16
N LEU A 20 -22.46 5.91 -7.26
CA LEU A 20 -21.00 5.89 -7.46
C LEU A 20 -20.28 4.74 -6.72
N GLY A 21 -20.98 4.02 -5.84
CA GLY A 21 -20.42 2.93 -5.03
C GLY A 21 -19.78 1.83 -5.88
N ASP A 22 -20.52 1.27 -6.84
CA ASP A 22 -20.04 0.17 -7.69
C ASP A 22 -18.80 0.56 -8.53
N ALA A 23 -18.76 1.81 -8.99
CA ALA A 23 -17.61 2.34 -9.73
C ALA A 23 -16.38 2.49 -8.83
N ALA A 24 -16.57 2.97 -7.59
CA ALA A 24 -15.52 3.07 -6.60
C ALA A 24 -14.99 1.69 -6.19
N ASP A 25 -15.87 0.71 -5.96
CA ASP A 25 -15.49 -0.67 -5.62
C ASP A 25 -14.73 -1.35 -6.75
N THR A 26 -15.16 -1.14 -8.00
CA THR A 26 -14.44 -1.63 -9.18
C THR A 26 -13.04 -1.03 -9.25
N LEU A 27 -12.91 0.29 -9.10
CA LEU A 27 -11.62 0.97 -9.12
C LEU A 27 -10.70 0.51 -7.98
N LEU A 28 -11.23 0.37 -6.75
CA LEU A 28 -10.49 -0.20 -5.62
C LEU A 28 -10.05 -1.64 -5.89
N GLY A 29 -10.89 -2.44 -6.55
CA GLY A 29 -10.56 -3.79 -7.00
C GLY A 29 -9.35 -3.82 -7.92
N TRP A 30 -9.32 -2.95 -8.94
CA TRP A 30 -8.17 -2.79 -9.84
C TRP A 30 -6.90 -2.36 -9.09
N MET A 31 -7.02 -1.42 -8.15
CA MET A 31 -5.87 -0.97 -7.34
C MET A 31 -5.32 -2.10 -6.46
N LYS A 32 -6.19 -2.87 -5.79
CA LYS A 32 -5.77 -4.01 -4.97
C LYS A 32 -5.08 -5.08 -5.80
N TRP A 33 -5.66 -5.43 -6.95
CA TRP A 33 -5.05 -6.39 -7.86
C TRP A 33 -3.70 -5.88 -8.38
N GLY A 34 -3.62 -4.63 -8.83
CA GLY A 34 -2.37 -4.02 -9.30
C GLY A 34 -1.28 -3.96 -8.22
N GLY A 35 -1.65 -3.62 -6.98
CA GLY A 35 -0.74 -3.60 -5.84
C GLY A 35 -0.19 -4.99 -5.49
N LEU A 36 -1.01 -6.03 -5.56
CA LEU A 36 -0.57 -7.42 -5.36
C LEU A 36 0.40 -7.87 -6.45
N VAL A 37 0.08 -7.58 -7.72
CA VAL A 37 0.95 -7.90 -8.86
C VAL A 37 2.30 -7.18 -8.73
N ALA A 38 2.29 -5.89 -8.38
CA ALA A 38 3.50 -5.11 -8.16
C ALA A 38 4.34 -5.65 -6.98
N GLY A 39 3.70 -6.06 -5.89
CA GLY A 39 4.37 -6.68 -4.75
C GLY A 39 5.07 -7.99 -5.11
N VAL A 40 4.38 -8.87 -5.85
CA VAL A 40 4.97 -10.12 -6.37
C VAL A 40 6.14 -9.82 -7.31
N ALA A 41 5.98 -8.89 -8.25
CA ALA A 41 7.05 -8.51 -9.16
C ALA A 41 8.28 -7.95 -8.41
N GLY A 42 8.07 -7.11 -7.40
CA GLY A 42 9.15 -6.57 -6.57
C GLY A 42 9.95 -7.64 -5.84
N LEU A 43 9.27 -8.62 -5.23
CA LEU A 43 9.95 -9.76 -4.58
C LEU A 43 10.71 -10.63 -5.57
N ILE A 44 10.16 -10.85 -6.77
CA ILE A 44 10.83 -11.58 -7.84
C ILE A 44 12.11 -10.87 -8.27
N ILE A 45 12.08 -9.54 -8.45
CA ILE A 45 13.26 -8.76 -8.84
C ILE A 45 14.35 -8.83 -7.75
N CYS A 46 13.97 -8.66 -6.48
CA CYS A 46 14.90 -8.84 -5.35
C CYS A 46 15.52 -10.24 -5.36
N ALA A 47 14.71 -11.27 -5.59
CA ALA A 47 15.18 -12.66 -5.65
C ALA A 47 16.14 -12.89 -6.84
N ILE A 48 15.84 -12.36 -8.03
CA ILE A 48 16.71 -12.45 -9.21
C ILE A 48 18.07 -11.81 -8.91
N MET A 49 18.09 -10.62 -8.32
CA MET A 49 19.34 -9.93 -7.96
C MET A 49 20.21 -10.76 -7.01
N MET A 50 19.61 -11.43 -6.02
CA MET A 50 20.31 -12.35 -5.13
C MET A 50 20.83 -13.61 -5.84
N MET A 51 20.03 -14.17 -6.75
CA MET A 51 20.41 -15.36 -7.52
C MET A 51 21.58 -15.06 -8.47
N VAL A 52 21.56 -13.91 -9.14
CA VAL A 52 22.60 -13.48 -10.08
C VAL A 52 23.88 -13.05 -9.37
N GLY A 53 23.78 -12.30 -8.26
CA GLY A 53 24.95 -11.78 -7.55
C GLY A 53 25.85 -12.84 -6.92
N ARG A 54 25.35 -14.08 -6.74
CA ARG A 54 26.13 -15.24 -6.27
C ARG A 54 27.35 -15.58 -7.14
N ARG A 55 27.35 -15.22 -8.42
CA ARG A 55 28.34 -15.71 -9.38
C ARG A 55 29.69 -14.98 -9.39
N ASN A 56 29.76 -13.68 -9.05
CA ASN A 56 31.02 -12.93 -8.81
C ASN A 56 30.84 -11.44 -8.46
N ARG A 57 29.61 -10.95 -8.20
CA ARG A 57 29.32 -9.52 -7.97
C ARG A 57 28.42 -9.36 -6.74
N SER A 58 29.06 -9.34 -5.57
CA SER A 58 28.43 -9.26 -4.25
C SER A 58 27.58 -8.01 -4.05
N SER A 59 27.93 -6.89 -4.70
CA SER A 59 27.17 -5.64 -4.61
C SER A 59 25.73 -5.80 -5.10
N THR A 60 25.52 -6.46 -6.25
CA THR A 60 24.19 -6.65 -6.83
C THR A 60 23.30 -7.55 -5.96
N ALA A 61 23.87 -8.54 -5.27
CA ALA A 61 23.11 -9.35 -4.30
C ALA A 61 22.75 -8.55 -3.04
N ALA A 62 23.65 -7.67 -2.58
CA ALA A 62 23.41 -6.82 -1.42
C ALA A 62 22.32 -5.78 -1.69
N ASP A 63 22.29 -5.19 -2.88
CA ASP A 63 21.22 -4.26 -3.30
C ASP A 63 19.86 -4.96 -3.35
N GLY A 64 19.81 -6.20 -3.85
CA GLY A 64 18.61 -7.03 -3.83
C GLY A 64 18.12 -7.33 -2.41
N ALA A 65 19.03 -7.58 -1.46
CA ALA A 65 18.71 -7.81 -0.05
C ALA A 65 18.18 -6.56 0.66
N ALA A 66 18.80 -5.41 0.39
CA ALA A 66 18.35 -4.13 0.93
C ALA A 66 16.96 -3.72 0.39
N GLY A 67 16.56 -4.20 -0.79
CA GLY A 67 15.24 -3.96 -1.38
C GLY A 67 14.09 -4.73 -0.73
N ILE A 68 14.33 -5.90 -0.13
CA ILE A 68 13.27 -6.75 0.45
C ILE A 68 12.46 -6.02 1.53
N PRO A 69 13.07 -5.34 2.52
CA PRO A 69 12.32 -4.57 3.51
C PRO A 69 11.40 -3.52 2.89
N TRP A 70 11.81 -2.89 1.78
CA TRP A 70 10.99 -1.88 1.12
C TRP A 70 9.76 -2.48 0.43
N VAL A 71 9.93 -3.62 -0.24
CA VAL A 71 8.81 -4.35 -0.86
C VAL A 71 7.84 -4.85 0.21
N LEU A 72 8.35 -5.40 1.31
CA LEU A 72 7.54 -5.87 2.43
C LEU A 72 6.79 -4.73 3.14
N ALA A 73 7.44 -3.57 3.32
CA ALA A 73 6.79 -2.38 3.86
C ALA A 73 5.61 -1.95 2.97
N GLY A 74 5.83 -1.84 1.66
CA GLY A 74 4.76 -1.52 0.70
C GLY A 74 3.60 -2.52 0.74
N LEU A 75 3.91 -3.82 0.77
CA LEU A 75 2.89 -4.88 0.85
C LEU A 75 2.08 -4.80 2.15
N THR A 76 2.74 -4.47 3.27
CA THR A 76 2.09 -4.32 4.57
C THR A 76 1.13 -3.12 4.58
N VAL A 77 1.52 -2.01 3.97
CA VAL A 77 0.63 -0.85 3.82
C VAL A 77 -0.59 -1.20 2.97
N ILE A 78 -0.41 -1.89 1.85
CA ILE A 78 -1.53 -2.34 1.00
C ILE A 78 -2.47 -3.26 1.78
N ALA A 79 -1.92 -4.21 2.56
CA ALA A 79 -2.71 -5.14 3.36
C ALA A 79 -3.51 -4.46 4.47
N PHE A 80 -2.92 -3.45 5.13
CA PHE A 80 -3.55 -2.75 6.25
C PHE A 80 -4.47 -1.59 5.81
N SER A 81 -4.29 -1.05 4.61
CA SER A 81 -4.95 0.16 4.14
C SER A 81 -6.48 0.14 4.29
N ALA A 82 -7.14 -0.93 3.87
CA ALA A 82 -8.60 -1.02 3.95
C ALA A 82 -9.12 -1.03 5.40
N GLY A 83 -8.42 -1.71 6.30
CA GLY A 83 -8.76 -1.74 7.72
C GLY A 83 -8.56 -0.38 8.39
N LEU A 84 -7.47 0.31 8.06
CA LEU A 84 -7.18 1.64 8.59
C LEU A 84 -8.21 2.68 8.13
N VAL A 85 -8.51 2.71 6.83
CA VAL A 85 -9.50 3.65 6.28
C VAL A 85 -10.89 3.34 6.83
N GLY A 86 -11.26 2.05 6.95
CA GLY A 86 -12.50 1.65 7.60
C GLY A 86 -12.61 2.13 9.05
N ALA A 87 -11.51 2.07 9.82
CA ALA A 87 -11.49 2.55 11.21
C ALA A 87 -11.57 4.08 11.35
N VAL A 88 -11.22 4.84 10.29
CA VAL A 88 -11.38 6.31 10.26
C VAL A 88 -12.76 6.72 9.73
N ALA A 89 -13.37 5.90 8.87
CA ALA A 89 -14.66 6.18 8.25
C ALA A 89 -15.88 5.74 9.08
N GLY A 90 -15.71 4.76 9.98
CA GLY A 90 -16.70 4.34 10.97
C GLY A 90 -16.66 5.18 12.25
#